data_AF-A0A0D5ZH60-F1
#
_entry.id   AF-A0A0D5ZH60-F1
#
_cell.length_a   1.000
_cell.length_b   1.000
_cell.length_c   1.000
_cell.angle_alpha   90.00
_cell.angle_beta   90.00
_cell.angle_gamma   90.00
#
_symmetry.space_group_name_H-M   'P 1'
#
loop_
_entity.id
_entity.type
_entity.pdbx_description
1 polymer ?
#
loop_
_entity_poly.entity_id
_entity_poly.type
_entity_poly.pdbx_seq_one_letter_code
_entity_poly.pdbx_strand_id
1 'polypeptide(L)'
;MKYIYIDESGDLGLSKSGSTVLVISALVVNNSKDLDRIVKNARRNKFRKELTGASEIKANKSSSTLRRYMLSRLNGLSSAYAVHCILYKDMIRSQYLRDNKHKLYNFVAGALADSIIINSANVEARIDKSKGKAVLRKDFNRYFEDKLRNGSRIGKIDIYHSDSRNFSGLQLVDILAWSVFQRFNNADLSYFDLIDTVKFPQYMVELWKK
;
A
#
# COMPACT_ATOMS: atom_id res chain seq x y z
N MET A 1 -2.05 12.05 -15.99
CA MET A 1 -1.88 10.64 -15.58
C MET A 1 -1.80 10.60 -14.06
N LYS A 2 -2.29 9.54 -13.43
CA LYS A 2 -2.18 9.27 -11.99
C LYS A 2 -1.43 7.95 -11.82
N TYR A 3 -0.62 7.87 -10.78
CA TYR A 3 0.13 6.67 -10.43
C TYR A 3 -0.34 6.15 -9.09
N ILE A 4 -0.67 4.86 -9.02
CA ILE A 4 -1.09 4.18 -7.80
C ILE A 4 -0.06 3.10 -7.48
N TYR A 5 0.44 3.07 -6.24
CA TYR A 5 1.34 2.05 -5.74
C TYR A 5 0.67 1.33 -4.59
N ILE A 6 0.69 0.00 -4.58
CA ILE A 6 0.01 -0.82 -3.58
C ILE A 6 0.96 -1.85 -3.01
N ASP A 7 0.98 -1.94 -1.69
CA ASP A 7 1.69 -2.98 -0.94
C ASP A 7 0.91 -3.31 0.34
N GLU A 8 1.29 -4.40 0.99
CA GLU A 8 0.66 -4.90 2.19
C GLU A 8 1.63 -5.11 3.36
N SER A 9 1.10 -5.12 4.57
CA SER A 9 1.82 -5.57 5.76
C SER A 9 0.92 -6.47 6.60
N GLY A 10 1.51 -7.54 7.12
CA GLY A 10 0.78 -8.65 7.75
C GLY A 10 0.64 -9.85 6.82
N ASP A 11 -0.12 -10.85 7.27
CA ASP A 11 -0.32 -12.10 6.54
C ASP A 11 -1.79 -12.52 6.54
N LEU A 12 -2.18 -13.32 5.54
CA LEU A 12 -3.52 -13.90 5.43
C LEU A 12 -3.68 -15.24 6.17
N GLY A 13 -2.67 -15.67 6.93
CA GLY A 13 -2.78 -16.83 7.80
C GLY A 13 -3.77 -16.56 8.94
N LEU A 14 -4.61 -17.54 9.25
CA LEU A 14 -5.58 -17.46 10.35
C LEU A 14 -5.07 -18.20 11.60
N SER A 15 -3.80 -18.58 11.64
CA SER A 15 -3.17 -19.20 12.81
C SER A 15 -2.94 -18.18 13.92
N LYS A 16 -3.00 -18.64 15.19
CA LYS A 16 -2.79 -17.80 16.37
C LYS A 16 -1.39 -17.14 16.45
N SER A 17 -0.41 -17.67 15.72
CA SER A 17 0.97 -17.16 15.65
C SER A 17 1.19 -16.11 14.55
N GLY A 18 0.20 -15.88 13.68
CA GLY A 18 0.29 -14.86 12.64
C GLY A 18 -0.06 -13.47 13.16
N SER A 19 -0.01 -12.49 12.26
CA SER A 19 -0.58 -11.16 12.52
C SER A 19 -2.05 -11.25 12.94
N THR A 20 -2.60 -10.24 13.62
CA THR A 20 -4.04 -10.14 13.91
C THR A 20 -4.79 -9.42 12.79
N VAL A 21 -4.07 -8.56 12.06
CA VAL A 21 -4.59 -7.76 10.95
C VAL A 21 -3.79 -7.97 9.67
N LEU A 22 -4.44 -7.74 8.53
CA LEU A 22 -3.76 -7.42 7.27
C LEU A 22 -4.03 -5.95 6.95
N VAL A 23 -2.99 -5.21 6.61
CA VAL A 23 -3.11 -3.84 6.11
C VAL A 23 -2.71 -3.82 4.64
N ILE A 24 -3.58 -3.32 3.76
CA ILE A 24 -3.23 -3.00 2.37
C ILE A 24 -3.28 -1.49 2.21
N SER A 25 -2.22 -0.90 1.67
CA SER A 25 -2.14 0.54 1.46
C SER A 25 -1.99 0.87 -0.01
N ALA A 26 -2.61 1.98 -0.43
CA ALA A 26 -2.43 2.58 -1.75
C ALA A 26 -1.86 3.99 -1.60
N LEU A 27 -0.76 4.28 -2.29
CA LEU A 27 -0.20 5.62 -2.46
C LEU A 27 -0.53 6.14 -3.85
N VAL A 28 -1.23 7.27 -3.93
CA VAL A 28 -1.63 7.89 -5.19
C VAL A 28 -0.88 9.19 -5.41
N VAL A 29 -0.25 9.36 -6.57
CA VAL A 29 0.49 10.57 -6.93
C VAL A 29 0.22 11.05 -8.36
N ASN A 30 0.39 12.35 -8.60
CA ASN A 30 0.33 12.92 -9.95
C ASN A 30 1.61 12.66 -10.76
N ASN A 31 2.75 12.51 -10.07
CA ASN A 31 4.07 12.40 -10.70
C ASN A 31 4.95 11.41 -9.94
N SER A 32 5.20 10.25 -10.55
CA SER A 32 6.06 9.21 -9.98
C SER A 32 7.51 9.67 -9.75
N LYS A 33 8.00 10.68 -10.49
CA LYS A 33 9.36 11.21 -10.31
C LYS A 33 9.57 11.86 -8.94
N ASP A 34 8.51 12.31 -8.28
CA ASP A 34 8.62 12.87 -6.91
C ASP A 34 9.00 11.78 -5.91
N LEU A 35 8.46 10.57 -6.09
CA LEU A 35 8.81 9.40 -5.30
C LEU A 35 10.26 8.97 -5.55
N ASP A 36 10.69 8.98 -6.81
CA ASP A 36 12.08 8.68 -7.18
C ASP A 36 13.07 9.65 -6.55
N ARG A 37 12.74 10.93 -6.48
CA ARG A 37 13.60 11.94 -5.84
C ARG A 37 13.79 11.64 -4.35
N ILE A 38 12.73 11.21 -3.65
CA ILE A 38 12.80 10.84 -2.23
C ILE A 38 13.75 9.64 -2.05
N VAL A 39 13.51 8.55 -2.77
CA VAL A 39 14.32 7.32 -2.65
C VAL A 39 15.77 7.55 -3.08
N LYS A 40 16.00 8.28 -4.18
CA LYS A 40 17.36 8.63 -4.63
C LYS A 40 18.10 9.47 -3.59
N ASN A 41 17.44 10.45 -2.99
CA ASN A 41 18.06 11.30 -1.98
C ASN A 41 18.36 10.54 -0.67
N ALA A 42 17.49 9.60 -0.28
CA ALA A 42 17.76 8.71 0.84
C ALA A 42 19.02 7.87 0.57
N ARG A 43 19.09 7.21 -0.60
CA ARG A 43 20.20 6.32 -0.98
C ARG A 43 21.53 7.03 -1.20
N ARG A 44 21.53 8.17 -1.86
CA ARG A 44 22.77 8.85 -2.29
C ARG A 44 23.32 9.79 -1.23
N ASN A 45 22.45 10.40 -0.42
CA ASN A 45 22.82 11.51 0.45
C ASN A 45 22.58 11.20 1.93
N LYS A 46 21.32 11.02 2.36
CA LYS A 46 20.97 11.02 3.78
C LYS A 46 21.29 9.71 4.51
N PHE A 47 21.12 8.57 3.84
CA PHE A 47 21.23 7.23 4.44
C PHE A 47 22.17 6.32 3.65
N ARG A 48 23.19 6.90 3.00
CA ARG A 48 24.12 6.16 2.13
C ARG A 48 24.72 4.95 2.83
N LYS A 49 25.21 5.13 4.08
CA LYS A 49 25.83 4.04 4.86
C LYS A 49 24.83 2.91 5.15
N GLU A 50 23.63 3.25 5.63
CA GLU A 50 22.58 2.28 5.95
C GLU A 50 22.10 1.52 4.71
N LEU A 51 22.00 2.21 3.57
CA LEU A 51 21.47 1.65 2.31
C LEU A 51 22.56 1.13 1.37
N THR A 52 23.81 1.03 1.82
CA THR A 52 24.91 0.51 1.01
C THR A 52 24.64 -0.96 0.71
N GLY A 53 24.70 -1.35 -0.58
CA GLY A 53 24.44 -2.72 -1.03
C GLY A 53 22.96 -3.16 -1.01
N ALA A 54 22.06 -2.39 -0.41
CA ALA A 54 20.64 -2.70 -0.40
C ALA A 54 20.03 -2.46 -1.80
N SER A 55 19.40 -3.48 -2.40
CA SER A 55 18.72 -3.36 -3.70
C SER A 55 17.40 -2.60 -3.62
N GLU A 56 16.77 -2.57 -2.44
CA GLU A 56 15.53 -1.86 -2.14
C GLU A 56 15.52 -1.38 -0.69
N ILE A 57 14.69 -0.38 -0.39
CA ILE A 57 14.37 0.03 0.97
C ILE A 57 13.16 -0.81 1.39
N LYS A 58 13.27 -1.54 2.51
CA LYS A 58 12.15 -2.28 3.11
C LYS A 58 11.94 -1.80 4.53
N ALA A 59 10.70 -1.58 4.91
CA ALA A 59 10.31 -0.97 6.17
C ALA A 59 10.86 -1.77 7.35
N ASN A 60 10.65 -3.08 7.39
CA ASN A 60 11.12 -3.96 8.46
C ASN A 60 12.66 -4.04 8.62
N LYS A 61 13.43 -3.69 7.59
CA LYS A 61 14.90 -3.66 7.60
C LYS A 61 15.51 -2.27 7.77
N SER A 62 14.68 -1.23 7.74
CA SER A 62 15.13 0.16 7.83
C SER A 62 15.26 0.62 9.28
N SER A 63 16.18 1.55 9.55
CA SER A 63 16.29 2.22 10.85
C SER A 63 15.05 3.07 11.15
N SER A 64 14.81 3.36 12.44
CA SER A 64 13.76 4.28 12.84
C SER A 64 13.94 5.66 12.19
N THR A 65 15.17 6.16 12.10
CA THR A 65 15.50 7.44 11.46
C THR A 65 15.18 7.44 9.97
N LEU A 66 15.48 6.36 9.24
CA LEU A 66 15.13 6.24 7.82
C LEU A 66 13.62 6.21 7.63
N ARG A 67 12.88 5.39 8.40
CA ARG A 67 11.41 5.34 8.32
C ARG A 67 10.78 6.71 8.55
N ARG A 68 11.17 7.40 9.63
CA ARG A 68 10.69 8.76 9.96
C ARG A 68 11.01 9.77 8.86
N TYR A 69 12.21 9.69 8.30
CA TYR A 69 12.60 10.54 7.16
C TYR A 69 11.69 10.30 5.94
N MET A 70 11.47 9.04 5.56
CA MET A 70 10.66 8.71 4.38
C MET A 70 9.22 9.19 4.54
N LEU A 71 8.61 8.99 5.72
CA LEU A 71 7.29 9.51 6.06
C LEU A 71 7.24 11.05 5.99
N SER A 72 8.21 11.74 6.60
CA SER A 72 8.30 13.20 6.54
C SER A 72 8.42 13.73 5.10
N ARG A 73 9.19 13.03 4.25
CA ARG A 73 9.34 13.41 2.84
C ARG A 73 8.06 13.17 2.04
N LEU A 74 7.35 12.07 2.31
CA LEU A 74 6.02 11.85 1.73
C LEU A 74 5.07 12.96 2.14
N ASN A 75 5.03 13.33 3.42
CA ASN A 75 4.19 14.42 3.93
C ASN A 75 4.46 15.78 3.23
N GLY A 76 5.68 15.97 2.75
CA GLY A 76 6.07 17.16 2.00
C GLY A 76 5.37 17.29 0.63
N LEU A 77 4.90 16.20 0.02
CA LEU A 77 4.34 16.20 -1.34
C LEU A 77 2.93 16.80 -1.37
N SER A 78 2.72 17.84 -2.17
CA SER A 78 1.41 18.51 -2.30
C SER A 78 0.38 17.73 -3.12
N SER A 79 0.83 16.82 -3.99
CA SER A 79 -0.01 16.11 -4.96
C SER A 79 -0.06 14.61 -4.72
N ALA A 80 0.00 14.19 -3.46
CA ALA A 80 0.00 12.80 -3.05
C ALA A 80 -1.02 12.59 -1.93
N TYR A 81 -1.69 11.43 -1.93
CA TYR A 81 -2.55 10.98 -0.84
C TYR A 81 -2.44 9.46 -0.69
N ALA A 82 -2.86 8.93 0.46
CA ALA A 82 -2.85 7.50 0.72
C ALA A 82 -4.20 7.01 1.24
N VAL A 83 -4.55 5.78 0.87
CA VAL A 83 -5.72 5.05 1.36
C VAL A 83 -5.22 3.77 2.03
N HIS A 84 -5.82 3.39 3.15
CA HIS A 84 -5.43 2.22 3.92
C HIS A 84 -6.66 1.37 4.19
N CYS A 85 -6.60 0.08 3.87
CA CYS A 85 -7.63 -0.88 4.24
C CYS A 85 -7.08 -1.83 5.31
N ILE A 86 -7.79 -1.92 6.43
CA ILE A 86 -7.43 -2.81 7.55
C ILE A 86 -8.47 -3.93 7.61
N LEU A 87 -7.97 -5.16 7.50
CA LEU A 87 -8.73 -6.37 7.73
C LEU A 87 -8.37 -6.94 9.09
N TYR A 88 -9.32 -6.95 10.02
CA TYR A 88 -9.26 -7.74 11.24
C TYR A 88 -9.61 -9.20 10.92
N LYS A 89 -8.67 -10.12 11.17
CA LYS A 89 -8.80 -11.52 10.70
C LYS A 89 -9.78 -12.35 11.52
N ASP A 90 -9.98 -12.01 12.79
CA ASP A 90 -11.01 -12.58 13.65
C ASP A 90 -12.43 -12.21 13.19
N MET A 91 -12.60 -11.06 12.54
CA MET A 91 -13.89 -10.56 12.03
C MET A 91 -14.36 -11.20 10.72
N ILE A 92 -13.57 -12.07 10.09
CA ILE A 92 -13.96 -12.72 8.83
C ILE A 92 -15.09 -13.72 9.10
N ARG A 93 -16.35 -13.41 8.73
CA ARG A 93 -17.48 -14.33 8.98
C ARG A 93 -17.71 -15.33 7.84
N SER A 94 -17.27 -15.03 6.63
CA SER A 94 -17.45 -15.91 5.47
C SER A 94 -16.46 -17.07 5.50
N GLN A 95 -16.97 -18.30 5.62
CA GLN A 95 -16.15 -19.51 5.54
C GLN A 95 -15.43 -19.61 4.18
N TYR A 96 -16.13 -19.28 3.09
CA TYR A 96 -15.55 -19.23 1.75
C TYR A 96 -14.31 -18.33 1.68
N LEU A 97 -14.35 -17.14 2.28
CA LEU A 97 -13.19 -16.23 2.29
C LEU A 97 -12.05 -16.73 3.19
N ARG A 98 -12.38 -17.40 4.31
CA ARG A 98 -11.37 -18.04 5.18
C ARG A 98 -10.59 -19.12 4.44
N ASP A 99 -11.29 -19.92 3.63
CA ASP A 99 -10.69 -21.03 2.90
C ASP A 99 -9.99 -20.59 1.60
N ASN A 100 -10.33 -19.41 1.07
CA ASN A 100 -9.81 -18.91 -0.20
C ASN A 100 -9.01 -17.61 -0.03
N LYS A 101 -7.75 -17.71 0.44
CA LYS A 101 -6.85 -16.57 0.67
C LYS A 101 -6.72 -15.61 -0.52
N HIS A 102 -6.68 -16.13 -1.75
CA HIS A 102 -6.63 -15.28 -2.95
C HIS A 102 -7.90 -14.44 -3.11
N LYS A 103 -9.08 -15.01 -2.84
CA LYS A 103 -10.35 -14.30 -2.92
C LYS A 103 -10.52 -13.31 -1.78
N LEU A 104 -10.02 -13.64 -0.59
CA LEU A 104 -9.94 -12.71 0.53
C LEU A 104 -9.03 -11.51 0.21
N TYR A 105 -7.84 -11.74 -0.35
CA TYR A 105 -6.97 -10.65 -0.80
C TYR A 105 -7.67 -9.77 -1.86
N ASN A 106 -8.27 -10.38 -2.89
CA ASN A 106 -9.02 -9.64 -3.91
C ASN A 106 -10.11 -8.78 -3.27
N PHE A 107 -10.87 -9.33 -2.31
CA PHE A 107 -11.94 -8.61 -1.62
C PHE A 107 -11.42 -7.37 -0.88
N VAL A 108 -10.34 -7.52 -0.09
CA VAL A 108 -9.74 -6.40 0.67
C VAL A 108 -9.15 -5.35 -0.28
N ALA A 109 -8.40 -5.78 -1.29
CA ALA A 109 -7.82 -4.88 -2.29
C ALA A 109 -8.88 -4.18 -3.13
N GLY A 110 -10.03 -4.82 -3.39
CA GLY A 110 -11.16 -4.20 -4.06
C GLY A 110 -11.85 -3.15 -3.19
N ALA A 111 -12.00 -3.38 -1.88
CA ALA A 111 -12.52 -2.35 -0.97
C ALA A 111 -11.59 -1.13 -0.89
N LEU A 112 -10.27 -1.38 -0.88
CA LEU A 112 -9.27 -0.32 -1.02
C LEU A 112 -9.46 0.45 -2.33
N ALA A 113 -9.62 -0.25 -3.46
CA ALA A 113 -9.80 0.35 -4.79
C ALA A 113 -11.08 1.21 -4.88
N ASP A 114 -12.19 0.70 -4.34
CA ASP A 114 -13.51 1.37 -4.29
C ASP A 114 -13.45 2.72 -3.55
N SER A 115 -12.49 2.87 -2.65
CA SER A 115 -12.27 4.08 -1.86
C SER A 115 -11.35 5.10 -2.54
N ILE A 116 -10.75 4.76 -3.68
CA ILE A 116 -9.87 5.63 -4.45
C ILE A 116 -10.69 6.32 -5.53
N ILE A 117 -10.93 7.62 -5.37
CA ILE A 117 -11.64 8.43 -6.37
C ILE A 117 -10.67 9.13 -7.32
N ILE A 118 -10.75 8.81 -8.61
CA ILE A 118 -9.96 9.43 -9.67
C ILE A 118 -10.87 10.17 -10.65
N ASN A 119 -10.67 11.47 -10.77
CA ASN A 119 -11.41 12.32 -11.69
C ASN A 119 -10.59 12.64 -12.94
N SER A 120 -11.10 12.22 -14.10
CA SER A 120 -10.62 12.58 -15.44
C SER A 120 -9.12 12.39 -15.66
N ALA A 121 -8.62 11.18 -15.42
CA ALA A 121 -7.22 10.83 -15.68
C ALA A 121 -7.05 9.40 -16.20
N ASN A 122 -5.97 9.16 -16.93
CA ASN A 122 -5.42 7.81 -17.11
C ASN A 122 -4.67 7.39 -15.83
N VAL A 123 -4.71 6.10 -15.51
CA VAL A 123 -4.12 5.52 -14.31
C VAL A 123 -3.10 4.46 -14.68
N GLU A 124 -1.94 4.52 -14.02
CA GLU A 124 -0.99 3.41 -13.95
C GLU A 124 -0.95 2.90 -12.51
N ALA A 125 -1.39 1.65 -12.29
CA ALA A 125 -1.36 1.01 -10.99
C ALA A 125 -0.24 -0.03 -10.93
N ARG A 126 0.54 -0.01 -9.86
CA ARG A 126 1.60 -0.98 -9.57
C ARG A 126 1.35 -1.62 -8.21
N ILE A 127 1.27 -2.94 -8.19
CA ILE A 127 1.05 -3.73 -6.97
C ILE A 127 2.31 -4.54 -6.71
N ASP A 128 2.82 -4.53 -5.46
CA ASP A 128 3.96 -5.36 -5.09
C ASP A 128 3.58 -6.84 -5.17
N LYS A 129 4.51 -7.66 -5.67
CA LYS A 129 4.23 -9.04 -6.05
C LYS A 129 4.08 -9.94 -4.82
N SER A 130 2.88 -10.47 -4.61
CA SER A 130 2.71 -11.82 -4.06
C SER A 130 2.52 -12.84 -5.21
N LYS A 131 3.42 -13.83 -5.28
CA LYS A 131 3.56 -14.75 -6.42
C LYS A 131 2.33 -15.66 -6.61
N GLY A 132 1.40 -15.26 -7.48
CA GLY A 132 0.26 -16.08 -7.93
C GLY A 132 0.35 -16.57 -9.37
N LYS A 133 -0.45 -17.59 -9.73
CA LYS A 133 -0.64 -18.04 -11.13
C LYS A 133 -1.17 -16.89 -12.02
N ALA A 134 -0.87 -16.91 -13.32
CA ALA A 134 -1.32 -15.87 -14.25
C ALA A 134 -2.85 -15.66 -14.25
N VAL A 135 -3.62 -16.75 -14.08
CA VAL A 135 -5.08 -16.71 -13.97
C VAL A 135 -5.55 -15.91 -12.75
N LEU A 136 -4.89 -16.08 -11.60
CA LEU A 136 -5.22 -15.35 -10.38
C LEU A 136 -4.94 -13.85 -10.54
N ARG A 137 -3.88 -13.48 -11.27
CA ARG A 137 -3.59 -12.08 -11.59
C ARG A 137 -4.65 -11.47 -12.51
N LYS A 138 -5.12 -12.21 -13.53
CA LYS A 138 -6.19 -11.72 -14.41
C LYS A 138 -7.49 -11.49 -13.65
N ASP A 139 -7.87 -12.43 -12.79
CA ASP A 139 -9.06 -12.31 -11.95
C ASP A 139 -8.96 -11.14 -10.96
N PHE A 140 -7.81 -11.00 -10.30
CA PHE A 140 -7.51 -9.85 -9.44
C PHE A 140 -7.62 -8.54 -10.24
N ASN A 141 -6.94 -8.42 -11.38
CA ASN A 141 -6.88 -7.18 -12.14
C ASN A 141 -8.27 -6.73 -12.57
N ARG A 142 -9.12 -7.66 -13.06
CA ARG A 142 -10.50 -7.36 -13.44
C ARG A 142 -11.33 -6.87 -12.26
N TYR A 143 -11.27 -7.56 -11.12
CA TYR A 143 -12.02 -7.17 -9.93
C TYR A 143 -11.54 -5.82 -9.37
N PHE A 144 -10.23 -5.61 -9.31
CA PHE A 144 -9.63 -4.37 -8.84
C PHE A 144 -9.99 -3.19 -9.76
N GLU A 145 -9.93 -3.39 -11.08
CA GLU A 145 -10.32 -2.36 -12.06
C GLU A 145 -11.80 -1.98 -11.93
N ASP A 146 -12.69 -2.97 -11.83
CA ASP A 146 -14.13 -2.76 -11.64
C ASP A 146 -14.41 -1.89 -10.40
N LYS A 147 -13.77 -2.23 -9.27
CA LYS A 147 -13.88 -1.44 -8.03
C LYS A 147 -13.27 -0.05 -8.15
N LEU A 148 -12.09 0.09 -8.77
CA LEU A 148 -11.47 1.41 -8.95
C LEU A 148 -12.31 2.33 -9.84
N ARG A 149 -13.06 1.78 -10.80
CA ARG A 149 -13.97 2.55 -11.65
C ARG A 149 -15.24 2.99 -10.93
N ASN A 150 -15.62 2.34 -9.83
CA ASN A 150 -16.78 2.74 -9.07
C ASN A 150 -16.60 4.17 -8.52
N GLY A 151 -17.55 5.06 -8.80
CA GLY A 151 -17.47 6.47 -8.42
C GLY A 151 -16.37 7.30 -9.13
N SER A 152 -15.53 6.70 -9.97
CA SER A 152 -14.41 7.38 -10.64
C SER A 152 -14.65 7.60 -12.15
N ARG A 153 -14.08 8.67 -12.70
CA ARG A 153 -14.08 8.96 -14.15
C ARG A 153 -12.69 8.71 -14.72
N ILE A 154 -12.37 7.45 -14.97
CA ILE A 154 -11.03 7.02 -15.40
C ILE A 154 -11.03 6.69 -16.89
N GLY A 155 -10.03 7.21 -17.59
CA GLY A 155 -9.75 6.82 -18.97
C GLY A 155 -9.13 5.42 -19.03
N LYS A 156 -7.89 5.35 -19.52
CA LYS A 156 -7.11 4.11 -19.57
C LYS A 156 -6.59 3.73 -18.18
N ILE A 157 -6.68 2.44 -17.84
CA ILE A 157 -6.07 1.85 -16.64
C ILE A 157 -5.05 0.80 -17.09
N ASP A 158 -3.81 0.94 -16.67
CA ASP A 158 -2.77 -0.07 -16.82
C ASP A 158 -2.38 -0.63 -15.44
N ILE A 159 -2.56 -1.94 -15.23
CA ILE A 159 -2.27 -2.61 -13.94
C ILE A 159 -1.06 -3.54 -14.09
N TYR A 160 -0.03 -3.29 -13.28
CA TYR A 160 1.21 -4.07 -13.28
C TYR A 160 1.49 -4.69 -11.92
N HIS A 161 1.79 -5.99 -11.92
CA HIS A 161 2.37 -6.68 -10.77
C HIS A 161 3.89 -6.54 -10.87
N SER A 162 4.46 -5.69 -10.03
CA SER A 162 5.81 -5.14 -10.19
C SER A 162 6.76 -5.66 -9.12
N ASP A 163 8.07 -5.46 -9.33
CA ASP A 163 9.12 -5.79 -8.36
C ASP A 163 9.54 -4.49 -7.66
N SER A 164 9.38 -4.42 -6.34
CA SER A 164 9.65 -3.22 -5.54
C SER A 164 11.08 -2.67 -5.70
N ARG A 165 12.05 -3.50 -6.10
CA ARG A 165 13.43 -3.06 -6.39
C ARG A 165 13.51 -2.02 -7.50
N ASN A 166 12.56 -2.04 -8.43
CA ASN A 166 12.55 -1.17 -9.61
C ASN A 166 11.63 0.04 -9.47
N PHE A 167 10.81 0.12 -8.41
CA PHE A 167 9.78 1.15 -8.29
C PHE A 167 9.81 1.81 -6.91
N SER A 168 10.28 3.05 -6.84
CA SER A 168 10.36 3.86 -5.62
C SER A 168 9.01 3.97 -4.90
N GLY A 169 7.91 4.03 -5.65
CA GLY A 169 6.58 4.09 -5.07
C GLY A 169 6.18 2.82 -4.30
N LEU A 170 6.63 1.63 -4.73
CA LEU A 170 6.42 0.40 -3.97
C LEU A 170 7.22 0.39 -2.66
N GLN A 171 8.46 0.89 -2.67
CA GLN A 171 9.27 1.03 -1.46
C GLN A 171 8.67 2.04 -0.46
N LEU A 172 7.98 3.07 -0.95
CA LEU A 172 7.34 4.08 -0.11
C LEU A 172 5.99 3.61 0.45
N VAL A 173 5.19 2.90 -0.34
CA VAL A 173 3.92 2.35 0.15
C VAL A 173 4.14 1.16 1.10
N ASP A 174 5.25 0.41 0.98
CA ASP A 174 5.72 -0.54 2.02
C ASP A 174 5.91 0.16 3.38
N ILE A 175 6.59 1.31 3.41
CA ILE A 175 6.77 2.12 4.63
C ILE A 175 5.42 2.56 5.20
N LEU A 176 4.46 2.96 4.35
CA LEU A 176 3.12 3.35 4.79
C LEU A 176 2.34 2.16 5.35
N ALA A 177 2.26 1.05 4.60
CA ALA A 177 1.55 -0.16 5.02
C ALA A 177 2.10 -0.70 6.34
N TRP A 178 3.43 -0.75 6.48
CA TRP A 178 4.08 -1.14 7.71
C TRP A 178 3.78 -0.18 8.86
N SER A 179 3.84 1.14 8.64
CA SER A 179 3.57 2.13 9.69
C SER A 179 2.14 2.05 10.22
N VAL A 180 1.17 1.81 9.33
CA VAL A 180 -0.23 1.57 9.71
C VAL A 180 -0.37 0.23 10.44
N PHE A 181 0.27 -0.82 9.95
CA PHE A 181 0.28 -2.13 10.59
C PHE A 181 0.83 -2.08 12.04
N GLN A 182 1.87 -1.29 12.31
CA GLN A 182 2.40 -1.13 13.67
C GLN A 182 1.34 -0.66 14.68
N ARG A 183 0.49 0.29 14.28
CA ARG A 183 -0.62 0.76 15.13
C ARG A 183 -1.61 -0.36 15.42
N PHE A 184 -2.07 -1.06 14.38
CA PHE A 184 -3.20 -1.98 14.52
C PHE A 184 -2.83 -3.37 15.01
N ASN A 185 -1.61 -3.83 14.72
CA ASN A 185 -1.13 -5.15 15.16
C ASN A 185 -0.36 -5.07 16.48
N ASN A 186 0.47 -4.04 16.66
CA ASN A 186 1.45 -3.96 17.76
C ASN A 186 1.14 -2.86 18.77
N ALA A 187 0.03 -2.10 18.61
CA ALA A 187 -0.30 -0.93 19.41
C ALA A 187 0.81 0.15 19.44
N ASP A 188 1.67 0.19 18.42
CA ASP A 188 2.77 1.15 18.30
C ASP A 188 2.37 2.31 17.38
N LEU A 189 2.12 3.48 17.98
CA LEU A 189 1.71 4.70 17.29
C LEU A 189 2.87 5.51 16.69
N SER A 190 4.13 5.14 17.00
CA SER A 190 5.34 5.94 16.74
C SER A 190 5.53 6.39 15.29
N TYR A 191 4.94 5.67 14.34
CA TYR A 191 5.03 5.92 12.90
C TYR A 191 3.69 6.35 12.30
N PHE A 192 2.57 5.83 12.80
CA PHE A 192 1.24 6.23 12.35
C PHE A 192 0.99 7.72 12.62
N ASP A 193 1.36 8.21 13.80
CA ASP A 193 1.15 9.61 14.20
C ASP A 193 2.02 10.59 13.41
N LEU A 194 3.02 10.10 12.68
CA LEU A 194 3.85 10.93 11.80
C LEU A 194 3.21 11.15 10.45
N ILE A 195 2.16 10.41 10.10
CA ILE A 195 1.53 10.60 8.79
C ILE A 195 0.59 11.80 8.89
N ASP A 196 0.79 12.79 8.02
CA ASP A 196 0.02 14.04 8.05
C ASP A 196 -1.40 13.79 7.52
N THR A 197 -2.37 13.61 8.42
CA THR A 197 -3.76 13.28 8.07
C THR A 197 -4.56 14.47 7.52
N VAL A 198 -4.05 15.69 7.63
CA VAL A 198 -4.70 16.92 7.14
C VAL A 198 -4.31 17.18 5.68
N LYS A 199 -3.05 16.92 5.31
CA LYS A 199 -2.54 17.09 3.95
C LYS A 199 -2.66 15.82 3.09
N PHE A 200 -2.72 14.65 3.72
CA PHE A 200 -3.00 13.35 3.11
C PHE A 200 -4.29 12.85 3.74
N PRO A 201 -5.47 13.13 3.16
CA PRO A 201 -6.71 12.60 3.70
C PRO A 201 -6.60 11.09 3.67
N GLN A 202 -6.39 10.52 4.85
CA GLN A 202 -6.33 9.09 5.01
C GLN A 202 -7.74 8.58 5.07
N TYR A 203 -8.08 7.75 4.11
CA TYR A 203 -9.27 6.95 4.19
C TYR A 203 -8.85 5.62 4.77
N MET A 204 -9.17 5.46 6.05
CA MET A 204 -9.11 4.18 6.71
C MET A 204 -10.40 3.44 6.41
N VAL A 205 -10.31 2.41 5.58
CA VAL A 205 -11.42 1.48 5.36
C VAL A 205 -11.21 0.31 6.31
N GLU A 206 -11.85 0.42 7.47
CA GLU A 206 -12.05 -0.74 8.32
C GLU A 206 -13.11 -1.60 7.65
N LEU A 207 -12.71 -2.80 7.23
CA LEU A 207 -13.69 -3.81 6.88
C LEU A 207 -14.31 -4.32 8.20
N TRP A 208 -15.42 -3.66 8.54
CA TRP A 208 -16.45 -3.99 9.54
C TRP A 208 -16.25 -3.48 10.98
N LYS A 209 -16.88 -2.33 11.28
CA LYS A 209 -17.85 -2.26 12.40
C LYS A 209 -19.26 -2.40 11.82
N LYS A 210 -20.02 -3.36 12.35
CA LYS A 210 -21.49 -3.32 12.24
C LYS A 210 -22.02 -2.29 13.21
#